data_AF-A0A077LRD5-F1
#
_entry.id   AF-A0A077LRD5-F1
#
_cell.length_a   1.000
_cell.length_b   1.000
_cell.length_c   1.000
_cell.angle_alpha   90.00
_cell.angle_beta   90.00
_cell.angle_gamma   90.00
#
_symmetry.space_group_name_H-M   'P 1'
#
loop_
_entity.id
_entity.type
_entity.pdbx_description
1 polymer ?
#
loop_
_entity_poly.entity_id
_entity_poly.type
_entity_poly.pdbx_seq_one_letter_code
_entity_poly.pdbx_strand_id
1 'polypeptide(L)'
;MSGAIIYPACRQDCDFAVLFIEVSDCLPMCGVGTIGLVTSALEAGLVTPQVPGQLSIETPTGSISATPAKVTSVKMLSVASYLHAQDVVVDVEGLGRLSADIAYGGNYYAVVEPQATWAGLDGMPTKRIVELSQSLRSALAQLPEPVHPEDSRIRGVHHGIWCDQLPTPDIDGRCAVFYGDQAIEPAVTGWAKGIVHNTIFVDDNDPLAHGLLI
;
A
#
# COMPACT_ATOMS: atom_id res chain seq x y z
N MET A 1 -5.70 -3.84 -12.78
CA MET A 1 -4.56 -3.26 -13.51
C MET A 1 -4.30 -1.87 -12.93
N SER A 2 -3.04 -1.56 -12.63
CA SER A 2 -2.58 -0.25 -12.12
C SER A 2 -1.65 0.37 -13.18
N GLY A 3 -1.67 1.69 -13.30
CA GLY A 3 -0.89 2.46 -14.27
C GLY A 3 -0.29 3.71 -13.64
N ALA A 4 0.72 4.27 -14.29
CA ALA A 4 1.39 5.49 -13.84
C ALA A 4 1.53 6.45 -15.02
N ILE A 5 1.13 7.71 -14.82
CA ILE A 5 1.29 8.78 -15.80
C ILE A 5 2.34 9.75 -15.28
N ILE A 6 3.42 9.92 -16.04
CA ILE A 6 4.52 10.83 -15.71
C ILE A 6 4.17 12.24 -16.17
N TYR A 7 4.41 13.21 -15.29
CA TYR A 7 4.28 14.63 -15.55
C TYR A 7 5.56 15.37 -15.17
N PRO A 8 5.80 16.58 -15.71
CA PRO A 8 6.72 17.52 -15.10
C PRO A 8 6.35 17.76 -13.63
N ALA A 9 7.35 17.79 -12.74
CA ALA A 9 7.10 18.13 -11.34
C ALA A 9 6.62 19.58 -11.21
N CYS A 10 5.68 19.82 -10.30
CA CYS A 10 5.32 21.15 -9.83
C CYS A 10 6.31 21.63 -8.76
N ARG A 11 6.95 20.69 -8.06
CA ARG A 11 7.98 20.92 -7.06
C ARG A 11 9.38 20.99 -7.67
N GLN A 12 10.19 21.95 -7.20
CA GLN A 12 11.59 22.09 -7.66
C GLN A 12 12.54 21.03 -7.09
N ASP A 13 12.17 20.42 -5.95
CA ASP A 13 12.96 19.36 -5.30
C ASP A 13 12.61 17.94 -5.82
N CYS A 14 11.77 17.84 -6.85
CA CYS A 14 11.40 16.58 -7.49
C CYS A 14 11.88 16.54 -8.95
N ASP A 15 12.27 15.36 -9.43
CA ASP A 15 12.69 15.12 -10.81
C ASP A 15 11.48 15.05 -11.76
N PHE A 16 10.38 14.45 -11.30
CA PHE A 16 9.12 14.36 -12.03
C PHE A 16 7.95 14.13 -11.07
N ALA A 17 6.73 14.32 -11.56
CA ALA A 17 5.50 13.97 -10.86
C ALA A 17 4.85 12.72 -11.45
N VAL A 18 4.12 11.98 -10.62
CA VAL A 18 3.35 10.81 -11.05
C VAL A 18 1.91 10.88 -10.57
N LEU A 19 0.99 10.55 -11.48
CA LEU A 19 -0.39 10.20 -11.15
C LEU A 19 -0.56 8.69 -11.31
N PHE A 20 -0.88 8.00 -10.21
CA PHE A 20 -1.24 6.59 -10.26
C PHE A 20 -2.72 6.45 -10.60
N ILE A 21 -3.01 5.54 -11.54
CA ILE A 21 -4.38 5.24 -11.97
C ILE A 21 -4.66 3.76 -11.80
N GLU A 22 -5.88 3.44 -11.43
CA GLU A 22 -6.36 2.08 -11.31
C GLU A 22 -7.76 1.94 -11.92
N VAL A 23 -8.24 0.71 -11.99
CA VAL A 23 -9.59 0.41 -12.52
C VAL A 23 -10.69 1.08 -11.70
N SER A 24 -10.45 1.37 -10.42
CA SER A 24 -11.42 1.99 -9.53
C SER A 24 -11.29 3.52 -9.44
N ASP A 25 -10.07 4.06 -9.40
CA ASP A 25 -9.84 5.51 -9.29
C ASP A 25 -8.35 5.87 -9.48
N CYS A 26 -8.03 7.15 -9.36
CA CYS A 26 -6.66 7.64 -9.17
C CYS A 26 -6.21 7.38 -7.72
N LEU A 27 -5.01 6.84 -7.56
CA LEU A 27 -4.42 6.63 -6.24
C LEU A 27 -3.52 7.79 -5.83
N PRO A 28 -3.57 8.21 -4.55
CA PRO A 28 -2.63 9.17 -3.99
C PRO A 28 -1.17 8.69 -4.05
N MET A 29 -0.93 7.38 -3.85
CA MET A 29 0.39 6.75 -3.89
C MET A 29 0.25 5.23 -4.09
N CYS A 30 1.20 4.61 -4.81
CA CYS A 30 1.29 3.15 -4.96
C CYS A 30 2.76 2.67 -4.89
N GLY A 31 3.16 2.02 -3.81
CA GLY A 31 4.56 1.61 -3.60
C GLY A 31 5.09 0.63 -4.65
N VAL A 32 4.32 -0.43 -4.97
CA VAL A 32 4.71 -1.40 -6.02
C VAL A 32 4.74 -0.74 -7.39
N GLY A 33 3.77 0.14 -7.65
CA GLY A 33 3.72 0.96 -8.86
C GLY A 33 4.97 1.84 -8.99
N THR A 34 5.42 2.48 -7.91
CA THR A 34 6.66 3.26 -7.88
C THR A 34 7.87 2.42 -8.24
N ILE A 35 8.05 1.22 -7.67
CA ILE A 35 9.22 0.38 -7.94
C ILE A 35 9.29 0.02 -9.44
N GLY A 36 8.16 -0.40 -10.01
CA GLY A 36 8.06 -0.71 -11.44
C GLY A 36 8.29 0.52 -12.31
N LEU A 37 7.68 1.65 -11.95
CA LEU A 37 7.83 2.93 -12.65
C LEU A 37 9.28 3.41 -12.68
N VAL A 38 9.95 3.44 -11.53
CA VAL A 38 11.34 3.89 -11.41
C VAL A 38 12.25 3.03 -12.29
N THR A 39 12.06 1.72 -12.23
CA THR A 39 12.80 0.76 -13.06
C THR A 39 12.60 1.06 -14.54
N SER A 40 11.36 1.04 -15.01
CA SER A 40 11.06 1.23 -16.43
C SER A 40 11.42 2.63 -16.95
N ALA A 41 11.20 3.68 -16.16
CA ALA A 41 11.49 5.06 -16.56
C ALA A 41 12.99 5.31 -16.71
N LEU A 42 13.81 4.75 -15.82
CA LEU A 42 15.28 4.86 -15.91
C LEU A 42 15.83 4.01 -17.07
N GLU A 43 15.38 2.75 -17.21
CA GLU A 43 15.86 1.86 -18.27
C GLU A 43 15.48 2.35 -19.67
N ALA A 44 14.28 2.94 -19.82
CA ALA A 44 13.83 3.52 -21.09
C ALA A 44 14.40 4.93 -21.36
N GLY A 45 15.16 5.52 -20.41
CA GLY A 45 15.70 6.87 -20.53
C GLY A 45 14.63 7.96 -20.54
N LEU A 46 13.44 7.70 -19.98
CA LEU A 46 12.34 8.65 -19.91
C LEU A 46 12.57 9.72 -18.83
N VAL A 47 13.33 9.38 -17.80
CA VAL A 47 13.68 10.29 -16.70
C VAL A 47 15.18 10.23 -16.47
N THR A 48 15.79 11.40 -16.28
CA THR A 48 17.18 11.52 -15.81
C THR A 48 17.15 12.21 -14.46
N PRO A 49 17.64 11.56 -13.38
CA PRO A 49 17.69 12.19 -12.08
C PRO A 49 18.61 13.41 -12.09
N GLN A 50 18.21 14.49 -11.41
CA GLN A 50 19.03 15.68 -11.21
C GLN A 50 20.32 15.37 -10.44
N VAL A 51 20.22 14.46 -9.45
CA VAL A 51 21.36 13.98 -8.66
C VAL A 51 21.60 12.50 -8.99
N PRO A 52 22.78 12.12 -9.51
CA PRO A 52 23.07 10.73 -9.83
C PRO A 52 22.82 9.78 -8.66
N GLY A 53 22.01 8.74 -8.90
CA GLY A 53 21.66 7.74 -7.88
C GLY A 53 20.58 8.17 -6.90
N GLN A 54 19.96 9.34 -7.06
CA GLN A 54 18.83 9.79 -6.25
C GLN A 54 17.73 10.30 -7.16
N LEU A 55 16.56 9.68 -7.08
CA LEU A 55 15.39 10.03 -7.86
C LEU A 55 14.29 10.51 -6.91
N SER A 56 13.87 11.75 -7.03
CA SER A 56 12.81 12.36 -6.24
C SER A 56 11.53 12.45 -7.07
N ILE A 57 10.43 11.93 -6.56
CA ILE A 57 9.18 11.77 -7.30
C ILE A 57 8.09 12.50 -6.53
N GLU A 58 7.39 13.41 -7.20
CA GLU A 58 6.21 14.07 -6.64
C GLU A 58 4.98 13.18 -6.82
N THR A 59 4.30 12.85 -5.72
CA THR A 59 2.99 12.18 -5.71
C THR A 59 1.94 13.12 -5.09
N PRO A 60 0.63 12.85 -5.26
CA PRO A 60 -0.41 13.57 -4.53
C PRO A 60 -0.24 13.60 -3.01
N THR A 61 0.45 12.63 -2.42
CA THR A 61 0.71 12.56 -0.97
C THR A 61 1.98 13.27 -0.53
N GLY A 62 2.85 13.68 -1.46
CA GLY A 62 4.12 14.34 -1.15
C GLY A 62 5.28 13.87 -2.03
N SER A 63 6.50 14.28 -1.68
CA SER A 63 7.71 13.81 -2.36
C SER A 63 8.15 12.47 -1.78
N ILE A 64 8.51 11.53 -2.65
CA ILE A 64 9.15 10.26 -2.30
C ILE A 64 10.53 10.20 -2.96
N SER A 65 11.52 9.64 -2.28
CA SER A 65 12.89 9.51 -2.82
C SER A 65 13.22 8.05 -3.07
N ALA A 66 13.83 7.76 -4.23
CA ALA A 66 14.21 6.46 -4.73
C ALA A 66 15.71 6.40 -5.03
N THR A 67 16.44 5.41 -4.50
CA THR A 67 17.87 5.20 -4.81
C THR A 67 18.05 3.96 -5.68
N PRO A 68 18.21 4.09 -7.01
CA PRO A 68 18.42 2.94 -7.88
C PRO A 68 19.87 2.42 -7.78
N ALA A 69 20.07 1.25 -7.15
CA ALA A 69 21.32 0.50 -7.27
C ALA A 69 21.18 -0.46 -8.45
N LYS A 70 21.79 -0.18 -9.60
CA LYS A 70 21.74 -1.00 -10.83
C LYS A 70 20.36 -1.65 -11.07
N VAL A 71 19.27 -0.90 -10.95
CA VAL A 71 17.86 -1.35 -11.10
C VAL A 71 17.53 -2.74 -10.52
N THR A 72 18.28 -3.24 -9.52
CA THR A 72 17.95 -4.50 -8.82
C THR A 72 17.17 -4.23 -7.55
N SER A 73 17.17 -2.99 -7.06
CA SER A 73 16.41 -2.56 -5.89
C SER A 73 16.09 -1.07 -5.96
N VAL A 74 14.97 -0.70 -5.35
CA VAL A 74 14.51 0.69 -5.17
C VAL A 74 14.20 0.85 -3.69
N LYS A 75 14.92 1.73 -3.00
CA LYS A 75 14.60 2.13 -1.62
C LYS A 75 13.77 3.40 -1.67
N MET A 76 12.58 3.39 -1.07
CA MET A 76 11.67 4.53 -1.04
C MET A 76 11.54 5.09 0.37
N LEU A 77 11.65 6.41 0.54
CA LEU A 77 11.10 7.10 1.71
C LEU A 77 9.65 7.47 1.41
N SER A 78 8.71 6.86 2.14
CA SER A 78 7.27 7.10 1.98
C SER A 78 6.84 8.34 2.77
N VAL A 79 5.55 8.68 2.64
CA VAL A 79 4.92 9.73 3.43
C VAL A 79 4.76 9.31 4.90
N ALA A 80 4.56 10.30 5.77
CA ALA A 80 4.26 10.06 7.18
C ALA A 80 3.06 9.10 7.31
N SER A 81 3.28 8.01 8.05
CA SER A 81 2.33 6.92 8.22
C SER A 81 1.96 6.80 9.69
N TYR A 82 0.70 6.52 10.03
CA TYR A 82 0.25 6.49 11.42
C TYR A 82 -0.95 5.55 11.64
N LEU A 83 -1.14 5.10 12.88
CA LEU A 83 -2.33 4.35 13.28
C LEU A 83 -3.47 5.35 13.56
N HIS A 84 -4.59 5.21 12.84
CA HIS A 84 -5.75 6.08 12.99
C HIS A 84 -6.71 5.60 14.09
N ALA A 85 -6.98 4.30 14.12
CA ALA A 85 -7.82 3.66 15.14
C ALA A 85 -7.41 2.21 15.33
N GLN A 86 -7.46 1.72 16.57
CA GLN A 86 -7.15 0.33 16.92
C GLN A 86 -8.43 -0.41 17.30
N ASP A 87 -8.44 -1.72 17.08
CA ASP A 87 -9.49 -2.64 17.54
C ASP A 87 -10.90 -2.25 17.09
N VAL A 88 -11.02 -1.77 15.85
CA VAL A 88 -12.29 -1.40 15.25
C VAL A 88 -13.07 -2.67 14.93
N VAL A 89 -14.15 -2.87 15.67
CA VAL A 89 -15.01 -4.04 15.52
C VAL A 89 -16.06 -3.82 14.44
N VAL A 90 -16.11 -4.73 13.48
CA VAL A 90 -17.13 -4.76 12.41
C VAL A 90 -17.73 -6.17 12.27
N ASP A 91 -19.00 -6.23 11.87
CA ASP A 91 -19.64 -7.50 11.51
C ASP A 91 -19.50 -7.71 10.00
N VAL A 92 -18.67 -8.67 9.61
CA VAL A 92 -18.37 -8.98 8.21
C VAL A 92 -19.20 -10.17 7.76
N GLU A 93 -20.00 -9.97 6.72
CA GLU A 93 -20.81 -11.06 6.15
C GLU A 93 -19.93 -12.25 5.75
N GLY A 94 -20.30 -13.45 6.20
CA GLY A 94 -19.56 -14.68 5.94
C GLY A 94 -18.30 -14.90 6.79
N LEU A 95 -17.97 -13.99 7.71
CA LEU A 95 -16.87 -14.14 8.68
C LEU A 95 -17.35 -13.93 10.13
N GLY A 96 -18.39 -13.12 10.32
CA GLY A 96 -18.91 -12.71 11.61
C GLY A 96 -18.16 -11.51 12.17
N ARG A 97 -18.10 -11.42 13.49
CA ARG A 97 -17.44 -10.32 14.19
C ARG A 97 -15.93 -10.36 13.95
N LEU A 98 -15.37 -9.25 13.49
CA LEU A 98 -13.96 -9.09 13.13
C LEU A 98 -13.41 -7.82 13.79
N SER A 99 -12.20 -7.90 14.34
CA SER A 99 -11.42 -6.73 14.76
C SER A 99 -10.46 -6.32 13.64
N ALA A 100 -10.37 -5.04 13.33
CA ALA A 100 -9.42 -4.48 12.38
C ALA A 100 -8.81 -3.18 12.91
N ASP A 101 -7.55 -2.93 12.59
CA ASP A 101 -6.90 -1.65 12.84
C ASP A 101 -7.00 -0.77 11.60
N ILE A 102 -7.28 0.52 11.79
CA ILE A 102 -7.29 1.49 10.70
C ILE A 102 -5.97 2.25 10.73
N ALA A 103 -5.15 2.10 9.70
CA ALA A 103 -3.85 2.76 9.58
C ALA A 103 -3.74 3.55 8.28
N TYR A 104 -2.95 4.62 8.31
CA TYR A 104 -2.62 5.43 7.14
C TYR A 104 -1.16 5.20 6.74
N GLY A 105 -0.94 4.90 5.46
CA GLY A 105 0.40 4.70 4.87
C GLY A 105 0.55 5.32 3.48
N GLY A 106 -0.16 6.44 3.24
CA GLY A 106 -0.42 7.00 1.91
C GLY A 106 -1.83 6.74 1.39
N ASN A 107 -2.47 5.68 1.91
CA ASN A 107 -3.92 5.47 1.87
C ASN A 107 -4.37 4.98 3.26
N TYR A 108 -5.68 5.01 3.53
CA TYR A 108 -6.24 4.31 4.69
C TYR A 108 -6.47 2.83 4.39
N TYR A 109 -5.98 2.00 5.30
CA TYR A 109 -6.07 0.55 5.27
C TYR A 109 -6.81 0.05 6.52
N ALA A 110 -7.70 -0.93 6.33
CA ALA A 110 -8.13 -1.81 7.41
C ALA A 110 -7.20 -3.01 7.47
N VAL A 111 -6.43 -3.13 8.55
CA VAL A 111 -5.46 -4.21 8.79
C VAL A 111 -6.13 -5.27 9.66
N VAL A 112 -6.17 -6.50 9.16
CA VAL A 112 -6.83 -7.64 9.82
C VAL A 112 -5.77 -8.66 10.18
N GLU A 113 -5.46 -8.76 11.47
CA GLU A 113 -4.56 -9.78 12.01
C GLU A 113 -5.28 -11.12 12.24
N PRO A 114 -4.53 -12.26 12.26
CA PRO A 114 -5.06 -13.55 12.64
C PRO A 114 -5.78 -13.52 14.00
N GLN A 115 -7.02 -13.99 14.01
CA GLN A 115 -7.91 -14.00 15.16
C GLN A 115 -8.91 -15.17 15.06
N ALA A 116 -9.81 -15.31 16.03
CA ALA A 116 -10.72 -16.47 16.10
C ALA A 116 -11.57 -16.67 14.83
N THR A 117 -11.98 -15.58 14.17
CA THR A 117 -12.79 -15.60 12.94
C THR A 117 -11.95 -15.54 11.67
N TRP A 118 -10.64 -15.32 11.76
CA TRP A 118 -9.72 -15.23 10.61
C TRP A 118 -8.39 -15.93 10.94
N ALA A 119 -8.16 -17.12 10.38
CA ALA A 119 -6.96 -17.92 10.68
C ALA A 119 -5.74 -17.56 9.82
N GLY A 120 -5.93 -16.84 8.70
CA GLY A 120 -4.89 -16.57 7.71
C GLY A 120 -5.30 -16.99 6.29
N LEU A 121 -4.35 -16.94 5.35
CA LEU A 121 -4.58 -17.18 3.92
C LEU A 121 -4.41 -18.65 3.51
N ASP A 122 -3.86 -19.49 4.39
CA ASP A 122 -3.51 -20.87 4.07
C ASP A 122 -4.74 -21.70 3.63
N GLY A 123 -4.63 -22.29 2.44
CA GLY A 123 -5.70 -23.09 1.83
C GLY A 123 -6.92 -22.28 1.35
N MET A 124 -6.89 -20.94 1.45
CA MET A 124 -8.00 -20.10 1.03
C MET A 124 -7.97 -19.85 -0.49
N PRO A 125 -9.05 -20.13 -1.23
CA PRO A 125 -9.14 -19.75 -2.64
C PRO A 125 -9.12 -18.23 -2.78
N THR A 126 -8.39 -17.69 -3.76
CA THR A 126 -8.33 -16.24 -4.05
C THR A 126 -9.71 -15.60 -4.11
N LYS A 127 -10.67 -16.26 -4.78
CA LYS A 127 -12.05 -15.80 -4.88
C LYS A 127 -12.70 -15.56 -3.52
N ARG A 128 -12.40 -16.39 -2.52
CA ARG A 128 -12.97 -16.24 -1.19
C ARG A 128 -12.43 -15.00 -0.48
N ILE A 129 -11.14 -14.71 -0.63
CA ILE A 129 -10.52 -13.49 -0.08
C ILE A 129 -11.16 -12.25 -0.71
N VAL A 130 -11.45 -12.29 -2.02
CA VAL A 130 -12.15 -11.21 -2.73
C VAL A 130 -13.55 -10.97 -2.14
N GLU A 131 -14.35 -12.03 -1.99
CA GLU A 131 -15.70 -11.94 -1.40
C GLU A 131 -15.67 -11.39 0.04
N LEU A 132 -14.72 -11.86 0.85
CA LEU A 132 -14.54 -11.37 2.22
C LEU A 132 -14.13 -9.90 2.25
N SER A 133 -13.28 -9.47 1.32
CA SER A 133 -12.84 -8.07 1.24
C SER A 133 -13.95 -7.13 0.81
N GLN A 134 -14.82 -7.55 -0.11
CA GLN A 134 -16.04 -6.81 -0.48
C GLN A 134 -16.99 -6.69 0.73
N SER A 135 -17.14 -7.76 1.49
CA SER A 135 -17.97 -7.80 2.70
C SER A 135 -17.38 -6.89 3.80
N LEU A 136 -16.06 -6.93 3.99
CA LEU A 136 -15.34 -6.05 4.92
C LEU A 136 -15.53 -4.59 4.55
N ARG A 137 -15.36 -4.22 3.28
CA ARG A 137 -15.59 -2.85 2.81
C ARG A 137 -17.02 -2.38 3.07
N SER A 138 -18.00 -3.24 2.84
CA SER A 138 -19.41 -2.94 3.11
C SER A 138 -19.67 -2.69 4.60
N ALA A 139 -19.01 -3.46 5.47
CA ALA A 139 -19.09 -3.27 6.92
C ALA A 139 -18.38 -1.98 7.36
N LEU A 140 -17.19 -1.68 6.83
CA LEU A 140 -16.43 -0.46 7.12
C LEU A 140 -17.16 0.81 6.64
N ALA A 141 -17.92 0.74 5.56
CA ALA A 141 -18.70 1.86 5.05
C ALA A 141 -19.81 2.33 6.01
N GLN A 142 -20.14 1.55 7.05
CA GLN A 142 -21.07 1.95 8.10
C GLN A 142 -20.40 2.79 9.21
N LEU A 143 -19.07 2.87 9.21
CA LEU A 143 -18.30 3.62 10.19
C LEU A 143 -18.06 5.06 9.72
N PRO A 144 -17.81 6.00 10.64
CA PRO A 144 -17.32 7.33 10.27
C PRO A 144 -16.04 7.23 9.44
N GLU A 145 -15.98 7.95 8.32
CA GLU A 145 -14.78 7.95 7.48
C GLU A 145 -13.60 8.61 8.21
N PRO A 146 -12.42 7.98 8.23
CA PRO A 146 -11.21 8.66 8.66
C PRO A 146 -10.90 9.80 7.67
N VAL A 147 -10.33 10.90 8.15
CA VAL A 147 -9.91 12.05 7.34
C VAL A 147 -8.48 12.44 7.71
N HIS A 148 -7.64 12.65 6.71
CA HIS A 148 -6.24 12.98 6.93
C HIS A 148 -6.11 14.37 7.60
N PRO A 149 -5.25 14.52 8.63
CA PRO A 149 -5.19 15.75 9.44
C PRO A 149 -4.78 16.98 8.64
N GLU A 150 -3.98 16.80 7.58
CA GLU A 150 -3.45 17.91 6.77
C GLU A 150 -4.13 18.05 5.40
N ASP A 151 -4.90 17.04 4.96
CA ASP A 151 -5.56 17.08 3.65
C ASP A 151 -6.93 16.41 3.70
N SER A 152 -7.97 17.22 3.80
CA SER A 152 -9.36 16.72 3.86
C SER A 152 -9.83 15.95 2.62
N ARG A 153 -9.09 16.00 1.50
CA ARG A 153 -9.42 15.21 0.30
C ARG A 153 -9.07 13.74 0.47
N ILE A 154 -8.13 13.42 1.36
CA ILE A 154 -7.72 12.05 1.69
C ILE A 154 -8.61 11.55 2.83
N ARG A 155 -9.55 10.66 2.51
CA ARG A 155 -10.55 10.14 3.46
C ARG A 155 -11.06 8.76 3.08
N GLY A 156 -11.68 8.09 4.04
CA GLY A 156 -12.37 6.82 3.84
C GLY A 156 -11.40 5.62 3.77
N VAL A 157 -11.89 4.44 4.16
CA VAL A 157 -11.11 3.19 4.10
C VAL A 157 -11.52 2.42 2.85
N HIS A 158 -10.59 2.28 1.91
CA HIS A 158 -10.84 1.61 0.62
C HIS A 158 -9.95 0.40 0.39
N HIS A 159 -8.98 0.18 1.28
CA HIS A 159 -8.02 -0.90 1.20
C HIS A 159 -8.15 -1.81 2.42
N GLY A 160 -8.07 -3.12 2.20
CA GLY A 160 -7.99 -4.12 3.26
C GLY A 160 -6.63 -4.82 3.20
N ILE A 161 -5.97 -4.99 4.34
CA ILE A 161 -4.77 -5.83 4.47
C ILE A 161 -5.16 -7.03 5.30
N TRP A 162 -5.16 -8.21 4.69
CA TRP A 162 -5.39 -9.47 5.37
C TRP A 162 -4.05 -10.08 5.74
N CYS A 163 -3.65 -9.92 6.99
CA CYS A 163 -2.43 -10.49 7.52
C CYS A 163 -2.59 -12.00 7.75
N ASP A 164 -1.45 -12.66 7.79
CA ASP A 164 -1.35 -14.10 7.85
C ASP A 164 -0.29 -14.52 8.86
N GLN A 165 -0.31 -15.79 9.25
CA GLN A 165 0.73 -16.33 10.11
C GLN A 165 2.09 -16.30 9.39
N LEU A 166 3.14 -16.11 10.18
CA LEU A 166 4.50 -16.07 9.65
C LEU A 166 4.89 -17.45 9.09
N PRO A 167 5.24 -17.54 7.80
CA PRO A 167 5.59 -18.80 7.19
C PRO A 167 6.94 -19.34 7.70
N THR A 168 7.85 -18.44 8.07
CA THR A 168 9.20 -18.74 8.58
C THR A 168 9.70 -17.64 9.52
N PRO A 169 10.70 -17.89 10.40
CA PRO A 169 11.18 -16.92 11.39
C PRO A 169 11.94 -15.71 10.81
N ASP A 170 12.36 -15.78 9.55
CA ASP A 170 13.07 -14.72 8.81
C ASP A 170 12.13 -13.77 8.06
N ILE A 171 10.82 -13.98 8.18
CA ILE A 171 9.78 -13.13 7.59
C ILE A 171 9.00 -12.47 8.73
N ASP A 172 8.98 -11.15 8.76
CA ASP A 172 8.28 -10.36 9.78
C ASP A 172 6.77 -10.25 9.54
N GLY A 173 6.30 -10.60 8.33
CA GLY A 173 4.89 -10.55 7.98
C GLY A 173 4.55 -11.15 6.61
N ARG A 174 3.37 -11.73 6.49
CA ARG A 174 2.76 -12.15 5.22
C ARG A 174 1.34 -11.59 5.17
N CYS A 175 0.95 -10.96 4.06
CA CYS A 175 -0.40 -10.43 3.92
C CYS A 175 -0.88 -10.44 2.47
N ALA A 176 -2.20 -10.31 2.30
CA ALA A 176 -2.85 -10.02 1.03
C ALA A 176 -3.53 -8.66 1.10
N VAL A 177 -3.16 -7.76 0.21
CA VAL A 177 -3.75 -6.42 0.11
C VAL A 177 -4.86 -6.43 -0.93
N PHE A 178 -6.03 -5.92 -0.55
CA PHE A 178 -7.21 -5.80 -1.39
C PHE A 178 -7.59 -4.34 -1.59
N TYR A 179 -7.96 -3.98 -2.81
CA TYR A 179 -8.44 -2.66 -3.19
C TYR A 179 -9.35 -2.75 -4.43
N GLY A 180 -10.26 -1.77 -4.57
CA GLY A 180 -11.25 -1.72 -5.65
C GLY A 180 -12.37 -2.76 -5.52
N ASP A 181 -13.29 -2.80 -6.50
CA ASP A 181 -14.49 -3.64 -6.40
C ASP A 181 -14.24 -5.13 -6.69
N GLN A 182 -13.21 -5.48 -7.47
CA GLN A 182 -13.01 -6.86 -7.92
C GLN A 182 -11.79 -7.56 -7.34
N ALA A 183 -10.98 -6.90 -6.50
CA ALA A 183 -9.56 -7.20 -6.36
C ALA A 183 -8.86 -7.23 -7.72
N ILE A 184 -7.63 -6.74 -7.75
CA ILE A 184 -6.77 -7.11 -8.85
C ILE A 184 -6.07 -8.40 -8.41
N GLU A 185 -6.50 -9.53 -8.98
CA GLU A 185 -5.60 -10.67 -9.12
C GLU A 185 -4.35 -10.13 -9.81
N PRO A 186 -3.13 -10.30 -9.25
CA PRO A 186 -1.93 -9.80 -9.89
C PRO A 186 -1.81 -10.40 -11.29
N ALA A 187 -2.22 -9.66 -12.33
CA ALA A 187 -2.10 -10.04 -13.73
C ALA A 187 -0.63 -10.09 -14.20
N VAL A 188 0.31 -9.91 -13.27
CA VAL A 188 1.76 -9.99 -13.47
C VAL A 188 2.24 -11.45 -13.46
N THR A 189 1.37 -12.43 -13.73
CA THR A 189 1.77 -13.85 -13.91
C THR A 189 2.80 -14.06 -15.04
N GLY A 190 3.02 -13.05 -15.91
CA GLY A 190 4.08 -13.06 -16.93
C GLY A 190 5.45 -12.53 -16.49
N TRP A 191 5.53 -11.65 -15.48
CA TRP A 191 6.80 -11.04 -15.02
C TRP A 191 7.16 -11.42 -13.58
N ALA A 192 6.18 -11.80 -12.76
CA ALA A 192 6.36 -12.35 -11.42
C ALA A 192 6.47 -13.89 -11.50
N LYS A 193 7.52 -14.38 -12.18
CA LYS A 193 8.13 -15.66 -11.77
C LYS A 193 9.01 -15.49 -10.52
N GLY A 194 9.29 -14.24 -10.15
CA GLY A 194 9.85 -13.90 -8.85
C GLY A 194 8.75 -13.42 -7.92
N ILE A 195 8.67 -14.01 -6.73
CA ILE A 195 8.09 -13.35 -5.57
C ILE A 195 8.80 -12.01 -5.45
N VAL A 196 8.10 -10.89 -5.65
CA VAL A 196 8.66 -9.57 -5.34
C VAL A 196 8.64 -9.46 -3.82
N HIS A 197 9.78 -9.74 -3.18
CA HIS A 197 9.97 -9.42 -1.78
C HIS A 197 10.08 -7.91 -1.66
N ASN A 198 8.99 -7.25 -1.28
CA ASN A 198 9.04 -5.87 -0.83
C ASN A 198 9.42 -5.89 0.64
N THR A 199 10.68 -5.58 0.95
CA THR A 199 11.11 -5.34 2.32
C THR A 199 10.80 -3.88 2.66
N ILE A 200 9.77 -3.67 3.49
CA ILE A 200 9.50 -2.36 4.08
C ILE A 200 10.41 -2.26 5.31
N PHE A 201 11.31 -1.29 5.29
CA PHE A 201 12.11 -0.95 6.46
C PHE A 201 11.41 0.18 7.20
N VAL A 202 11.13 -0.02 8.48
CA VAL A 202 10.74 1.05 9.38
C VAL A 202 12.03 1.73 9.84
N ASP A 203 12.14 3.04 9.67
CA ASP A 203 13.30 3.79 10.16
C ASP A 203 13.22 3.86 11.68
N ASP A 204 14.27 3.45 12.40
CA ASP A 204 14.31 3.53 13.87
C ASP A 204 14.21 4.98 14.38
N ASN A 205 14.47 5.98 13.51
CA ASN A 205 14.28 7.39 13.82
C ASN A 205 12.85 7.89 13.56
N ASP A 206 11.97 7.06 12.98
CA ASP A 206 10.56 7.39 12.85
C ASP A 206 9.96 7.41 14.28
N PRO A 207 9.40 8.54 14.75
CA PRO A 207 8.78 8.61 16.07
C PRO A 207 7.61 7.63 16.24
N LEU A 208 7.13 7.04 15.14
CA LEU A 208 6.07 6.04 15.09
C LEU A 208 6.60 4.61 14.83
N ALA A 209 7.93 4.41 14.80
CA ALA A 209 8.57 3.13 14.50
C ALA A 209 8.15 1.98 15.44
N HIS A 210 7.78 2.32 16.67
CA HIS A 210 7.36 1.39 17.71
C HIS A 210 5.85 1.42 17.97
N GLY A 211 5.06 1.99 17.06
CA GLY A 211 3.63 2.23 17.21
C GLY A 211 3.29 3.53 17.95
N LEU A 212 2.02 3.95 17.89
CA LEU A 212 1.50 5.01 18.75
C LEU A 212 1.35 4.47 20.17
N LEU A 213 2.31 4.74 21.04
CA LEU A 213 2.09 4.66 22.48
C LEU A 213 1.19 5.84 22.88
N ILE A 214 -0.11 5.60 22.99
CA ILE A 214 -1.03 6.44 23.76
C ILE A 214 -1.20 5.82 25.15
#